data_AF-A0A2I0SPW9-F1
#
_entry.id   AF-A0A2I0SPW9-F1
#
_cell.length_a   1.000
_cell.length_b   1.000
_cell.length_c   1.000
_cell.angle_alpha   90.00
_cell.angle_beta   90.00
_cell.angle_gamma   90.00
#
_symmetry.space_group_name_H-M   'P 1'
#
loop_
_entity.id
_entity.type
_entity.pdbx_description
1 polymer ?
#
loop_
_entity_poly.entity_id
_entity_poly.type
_entity_poly.pdbx_seq_one_letter_code
_entity_poly.pdbx_strand_id
1 'polypeptide(L)'
;MSPRAGSAGSSTLAFVESPVQLLNVLEWAHAHAPDGAAPGAGFTLVVLSPNDPMTRGQLRRMAELARDEGHAVRWEEARGGTTAPFHTIGGLAPLLRRARRIVMGDPFSRYVQLLLTITRARDLVVVDDGTATMEFVAQLARGERLVRWHRRGGRPGPRDVLFAPVSASARRRLTPGDRRSVEVFSSMPIESAPDGVTITANDFSWTRARFGPPRITKGADLVGTSLVETGVVDPDRYLDAVRALAGTHGATRYFAHRRESADKLHRLAAGTGLEIVRPDLPLELIARRGPIGRTILSFPSTVVHTLPLALAGTGVRVAVCDIDPAWLTENASPRAQGFLSGVTGTARDVHRLSAVSAI
;
A
#
# COMPACT_ATOMS: atom_id res chain seq x y z
N MET A 1 18.53 9.49 46.24
CA MET A 1 17.80 8.25 45.84
C MET A 1 16.90 8.62 44.67
N SER A 2 17.34 8.31 43.45
CA SER A 2 16.62 8.65 42.22
C SER A 2 15.47 7.68 41.97
N PRO A 3 14.27 8.14 41.59
CA PRO A 3 13.21 7.23 41.16
C PRO A 3 13.62 6.61 39.82
N ARG A 4 13.65 5.28 39.80
CA ARG A 4 13.88 4.47 38.60
C ARG A 4 12.87 4.85 37.52
N ALA A 5 13.36 5.14 36.33
CA ALA A 5 12.57 5.29 35.11
C ALA A 5 11.77 4.01 34.84
N GLY A 6 10.51 4.01 35.26
CA GLY A 6 9.50 3.05 34.81
C GLY A 6 8.93 3.52 33.48
N SER A 7 9.52 3.06 32.37
CA SER A 7 8.86 3.06 31.06
C SER A 7 9.11 1.71 30.39
N ALA A 8 8.40 0.69 30.87
CA ALA A 8 8.22 -0.55 30.13
C ALA A 8 7.27 -0.27 28.95
N GLY A 9 7.83 0.28 27.86
CA GLY A 9 7.10 0.66 26.66
C GLY A 9 6.26 -0.50 26.11
N SER A 10 5.03 -0.18 25.73
CA SER A 10 4.10 -1.06 25.03
C SER A 10 4.79 -1.77 23.86
N SER A 11 4.89 -3.10 23.90
CA SER A 11 5.51 -3.90 22.84
C SER A 11 4.59 -4.02 21.62
N THR A 12 4.51 -2.97 20.80
CA THR A 12 3.86 -3.05 19.49
C THR A 12 4.83 -3.68 18.48
N LEU A 13 4.35 -4.63 17.67
CA LEU A 13 5.11 -5.17 16.53
C LEU A 13 4.38 -4.86 15.23
N ALA A 14 5.09 -4.28 14.26
CA ALA A 14 4.55 -3.98 12.94
C ALA A 14 5.19 -4.87 11.87
N PHE A 15 4.39 -5.55 11.06
CA PHE A 15 4.87 -6.44 10.00
C PHE A 15 4.59 -5.83 8.62
N VAL A 16 5.64 -5.72 7.81
CA VAL A 16 5.54 -5.14 6.47
C VAL A 16 6.27 -6.00 5.44
N GLU A 17 5.67 -6.14 4.27
CA GLU A 17 6.14 -6.92 3.12
C GLU A 17 6.32 -6.04 1.87
N SER A 18 5.84 -4.79 1.90
CA SER A 18 5.90 -3.85 0.78
C SER A 18 6.27 -2.43 1.23
N PRO A 19 6.85 -1.59 0.35
CA PRO A 19 7.19 -0.20 0.67
C PRO A 19 5.98 0.64 1.10
N VAL A 20 4.82 0.40 0.49
CA VAL A 20 3.56 1.10 0.80
C VAL A 20 3.05 0.70 2.18
N GLN A 21 3.12 -0.59 2.56
CA GLN A 21 2.79 -1.01 3.91
C GLN A 21 3.70 -0.34 4.95
N LEU A 22 5.00 -0.22 4.66
CA LEU A 22 5.94 0.47 5.54
C LEU A 22 5.59 1.96 5.67
N LEU A 23 5.27 2.63 4.57
CA LEU A 23 4.77 4.01 4.60
C LEU A 23 3.54 4.15 5.51
N ASN A 24 2.54 3.29 5.35
CA ASN A 24 1.32 3.35 6.16
C ASN A 24 1.56 2.99 7.63
N VAL A 25 2.57 2.19 7.95
CA VAL A 25 2.99 1.99 9.35
C VAL A 25 3.61 3.26 9.95
N LEU A 26 4.41 4.01 9.19
CA LEU A 26 4.98 5.28 9.66
C LEU A 26 3.88 6.34 9.88
N GLU A 27 2.93 6.42 8.96
CA GLU A 27 1.73 7.26 9.11
C GLU A 27 0.93 6.86 10.36
N TRP A 28 0.66 5.56 10.54
CA TRP A 28 -0.05 5.07 11.72
C TRP A 28 0.69 5.39 13.02
N ALA A 29 2.01 5.20 13.03
CA ALA A 29 2.84 5.47 14.20
C ALA A 29 2.85 6.96 14.57
N HIS A 30 2.85 7.85 13.58
CA HIS A 30 2.76 9.28 13.80
C HIS A 30 1.40 9.68 14.37
N ALA A 31 0.31 9.16 13.80
CA ALA A 31 -1.06 9.45 14.26
C ALA A 31 -1.33 8.93 15.69
N HIS A 32 -0.58 7.92 16.14
CA HIS A 32 -0.75 7.28 17.45
C HIS A 32 0.40 7.58 18.43
N ALA A 33 1.33 8.47 18.07
CA ALA A 33 2.39 8.88 18.97
C ALA A 33 1.78 9.68 20.15
N PRO A 34 2.07 9.33 21.42
CA PRO A 34 1.66 10.16 22.55
C PRO A 34 2.28 11.56 22.44
N ASP A 35 1.55 12.59 22.85
CA ASP A 35 2.05 13.95 22.87
C ASP A 35 3.38 14.05 23.65
N GLY A 36 4.42 14.56 22.98
CA GLY A 36 5.76 14.71 23.57
C GLY A 36 6.57 13.41 23.68
N ALA A 37 6.09 12.27 23.16
CA ALA A 37 6.91 11.07 23.05
C ALA A 37 8.06 11.28 22.05
N ALA A 38 9.23 10.73 22.36
CA ALA A 38 10.33 10.72 21.43
C ALA A 38 9.92 9.97 20.13
N PRO A 39 10.28 10.49 18.94
CA PRO A 39 10.12 9.76 17.69
C PRO A 39 10.68 8.34 17.82
N GLY A 40 9.86 7.34 17.45
CA GLY A 40 10.26 5.94 17.49
C GLY A 40 10.09 5.18 18.80
N ALA A 41 9.64 5.84 19.88
CA ALA A 41 9.34 5.16 21.14
C ALA A 41 8.11 4.23 21.00
N GLY A 42 8.28 2.93 21.26
CA GLY A 42 7.16 2.03 21.56
C GLY A 42 6.68 1.08 20.45
N PHE A 43 7.39 0.91 19.34
CA PHE A 43 7.15 -0.24 18.45
C PHE A 43 8.40 -0.73 17.72
N THR A 44 8.38 -2.00 17.30
CA THR A 44 9.41 -2.61 16.44
C THR A 44 8.82 -2.92 15.08
N LEU A 45 9.46 -2.40 14.03
CA LEU A 45 9.12 -2.68 12.64
C LEU A 45 9.87 -3.93 12.18
N VAL A 46 9.14 -4.94 11.73
CA VAL A 46 9.65 -6.19 11.18
C VAL A 46 9.39 -6.21 9.68
N VAL A 47 10.47 -6.13 8.91
CA VAL A 47 10.45 -6.17 7.46
C VAL A 47 10.58 -7.62 6.99
N LEU A 48 9.54 -8.15 6.39
CA LEU A 48 9.47 -9.50 5.84
C LEU A 48 9.81 -9.45 4.35
N SER A 49 11.10 -9.58 4.05
CA SER A 49 11.64 -9.26 2.72
C SER A 49 10.99 -10.08 1.59
N PRO A 50 10.56 -9.43 0.47
CA PRO A 50 10.13 -10.13 -0.74
C PRO A 50 11.34 -10.69 -1.53
N ASN A 51 11.07 -11.46 -2.58
CA ASN A 51 12.11 -11.95 -3.48
C ASN A 51 12.42 -10.97 -4.63
N ASP A 52 11.45 -10.15 -5.01
CA ASP A 52 11.58 -9.17 -6.10
C ASP A 52 12.67 -8.12 -5.80
N PRO A 53 13.75 -8.03 -6.59
CA PRO A 53 14.88 -7.12 -6.32
C PRO A 53 14.48 -5.64 -6.23
N MET A 54 13.57 -5.19 -7.10
CA MET A 54 13.12 -3.80 -7.13
C MET A 54 12.38 -3.44 -5.84
N THR A 55 11.40 -4.27 -5.44
CA THR A 55 10.66 -4.09 -4.19
C THR A 55 11.58 -4.17 -2.98
N ARG A 56 12.57 -5.08 -2.97
CA ARG A 56 13.59 -5.14 -1.90
C ARG A 56 14.39 -3.84 -1.81
N GLY A 57 14.79 -3.26 -2.94
CA GLY A 57 15.52 -1.98 -3.00
C GLY A 57 14.72 -0.84 -2.38
N GLN A 58 13.48 -0.63 -2.83
CA GLN A 58 12.59 0.39 -2.27
C GLN A 58 12.32 0.17 -0.77
N LEU A 59 12.17 -1.09 -0.35
CA LEU A 59 11.91 -1.44 1.04
C LEU A 59 13.12 -1.18 1.95
N ARG A 60 14.36 -1.35 1.44
CA ARG A 60 15.58 -0.94 2.16
C ARG A 60 15.62 0.57 2.37
N ARG A 61 15.26 1.36 1.36
CA ARG A 61 15.19 2.83 1.44
C ARG A 61 14.12 3.31 2.44
N MET A 62 12.95 2.65 2.44
CA MET A 62 11.93 2.89 3.45
C MET A 62 12.39 2.47 4.86
N ALA A 63 13.13 1.37 4.99
CA ALA A 63 13.68 0.91 6.26
C ALA A 63 14.79 1.84 6.80
N GLU A 64 15.62 2.42 5.93
CA GLU A 64 16.55 3.50 6.28
C GLU A 64 15.80 4.71 6.82
N LEU A 65 14.78 5.16 6.09
CA LEU A 65 13.94 6.28 6.52
C LEU A 65 13.28 6.02 7.90
N ALA A 66 12.77 4.81 8.13
CA ALA A 66 12.21 4.44 9.43
C ALA A 66 13.26 4.47 10.55
N ARG A 67 14.51 4.09 10.28
CA ARG A 67 15.61 4.19 11.27
C ARG A 67 15.99 5.64 11.56
N ASP A 68 15.98 6.49 10.54
CA ASP A 68 16.26 7.93 10.69
C ASP A 68 15.21 8.62 11.56
N GLU A 69 13.96 8.13 11.54
CA GLU A 69 12.87 8.55 12.45
C GLU A 69 12.98 7.95 13.87
N GLY A 70 14.02 7.15 14.14
CA GLY A 70 14.27 6.53 15.45
C GLY A 70 13.57 5.19 15.69
N HIS A 71 12.92 4.60 14.68
CA HIS A 71 12.24 3.31 14.84
C HIS A 71 13.21 2.14 14.88
N ALA A 72 12.94 1.17 15.75
CA ALA A 72 13.64 -0.11 15.75
C ALA A 72 13.22 -0.95 14.52
N VAL A 73 14.12 -1.15 13.57
CA VAL A 73 13.85 -1.91 12.33
C VAL A 73 14.62 -3.22 12.30
N ARG A 74 13.88 -4.33 12.21
CA ARG A 74 14.39 -5.69 12.08
C ARG A 74 14.08 -6.25 10.69
N TRP A 75 15.12 -6.61 9.96
CA TRP A 75 15.00 -7.20 8.61
C TRP A 75 15.03 -8.73 8.70
N GLU A 76 14.04 -9.38 8.09
CA GLU A 76 13.90 -10.84 8.10
C GLU A 76 13.86 -11.40 6.68
N GLU A 77 14.75 -12.35 6.40
CA GLU A 77 14.81 -13.08 5.12
C GLU A 77 13.74 -14.18 5.07
N ALA A 78 12.48 -13.80 5.23
CA ALA A 78 11.34 -14.72 5.35
C ALA A 78 11.13 -15.65 4.14
N ARG A 79 11.75 -15.34 2.99
CA ARG A 79 11.57 -16.03 1.70
C ARG A 79 12.89 -16.54 1.08
N GLY A 80 14.01 -16.45 1.79
CA GLY A 80 15.36 -16.78 1.30
C GLY A 80 15.74 -18.26 1.24
N GLY A 81 14.78 -19.19 1.34
CA GLY A 81 15.05 -20.64 1.30
C GLY A 81 13.91 -21.47 1.90
N THR A 82 14.02 -22.81 1.80
CA THR A 82 13.00 -23.76 2.29
C THR A 82 12.87 -23.76 3.82
N THR A 83 13.95 -23.46 4.54
CA THR A 83 14.01 -23.40 6.01
C THR A 83 13.82 -21.99 6.57
N ALA A 84 13.93 -20.97 5.72
CA ALA A 84 13.90 -19.57 6.11
C ALA A 84 12.60 -19.14 6.84
N PRO A 85 11.40 -19.64 6.45
CA PRO A 85 10.18 -19.37 7.19
C PRO A 85 10.23 -19.86 8.64
N PHE A 86 10.78 -21.06 8.88
CA PHE A 86 10.87 -21.65 10.22
C PHE A 86 11.84 -20.88 11.11
N HIS A 87 13.00 -20.50 10.57
CA HIS A 87 14.00 -19.73 11.31
C HIS A 87 13.45 -18.34 11.70
N THR A 88 12.79 -17.68 10.76
CA THR A 88 12.18 -16.36 10.98
C THR A 88 11.03 -16.46 12.00
N ILE A 89 10.15 -17.47 11.89
CA ILE A 89 9.07 -17.71 12.88
C ILE A 89 9.67 -17.98 14.27
N GLY A 90 10.68 -18.84 14.36
CA GLY A 90 11.36 -19.18 15.62
C GLY A 90 11.98 -17.96 16.29
N GLY A 91 12.67 -17.11 15.52
CA GLY A 91 13.28 -15.87 16.01
C GLY A 91 12.26 -14.82 16.46
N LEU A 92 11.09 -14.75 15.82
CA LEU A 92 10.04 -13.78 16.14
C LEU A 92 9.09 -14.26 17.25
N ALA A 93 9.02 -15.56 17.53
CA ALA A 93 8.04 -16.12 18.47
C ALA A 93 8.11 -15.51 19.89
N PRO A 94 9.29 -15.25 20.50
CA PRO A 94 9.35 -14.59 21.81
C PRO A 94 8.79 -13.16 21.79
N LEU A 95 9.06 -12.40 20.71
CA LEU A 95 8.54 -11.06 20.52
C LEU A 95 7.02 -11.09 20.34
N LEU A 96 6.52 -11.97 19.46
CA LEU A 96 5.08 -12.13 19.18
C LEU A 96 4.26 -12.49 20.42
N ARG A 97 4.81 -13.32 21.31
CA ARG A 97 4.14 -13.72 22.56
C ARG A 97 4.07 -12.58 23.58
N ARG A 98 5.04 -11.66 23.55
CA ARG A 98 5.10 -10.49 24.43
C ARG A 98 4.37 -9.28 23.85
N ALA A 99 4.10 -9.27 22.55
CA ALA A 99 3.45 -8.16 21.88
C ALA A 99 2.03 -7.93 22.41
N ARG A 100 1.72 -6.67 22.75
CA ARG A 100 0.36 -6.27 23.16
C ARG A 100 -0.51 -5.89 21.95
N ARG A 101 0.13 -5.33 20.93
CA ARG A 101 -0.48 -4.87 19.69
C ARG A 101 0.30 -5.37 18.48
N ILE A 102 -0.42 -5.77 17.43
CA ILE A 102 0.17 -6.15 16.15
C ILE A 102 -0.37 -5.24 15.06
N VAL A 103 0.53 -4.66 14.27
CA VAL A 103 0.21 -3.88 13.07
C VAL A 103 0.63 -4.70 11.85
N MET A 104 -0.21 -4.77 10.82
CA MET A 104 0.08 -5.55 9.61
C MET A 104 -0.52 -4.90 8.37
N GLY A 105 0.13 -5.07 7.21
CA GLY A 105 -0.38 -4.57 5.93
C GLY A 105 -1.40 -5.52 5.26
N ASP A 106 -0.97 -6.72 4.86
CA ASP A 106 -1.82 -7.69 4.17
C ASP A 106 -2.36 -8.76 5.15
N PRO A 107 -3.65 -8.71 5.57
CA PRO A 107 -4.24 -9.74 6.43
C PRO A 107 -4.39 -11.11 5.73
N PHE A 108 -4.23 -11.16 4.40
CA PHE A 108 -4.24 -12.38 3.61
C PHE A 108 -2.84 -12.98 3.40
N SER A 109 -1.77 -12.32 3.85
CA SER A 109 -0.42 -12.89 3.78
C SER A 109 -0.36 -14.17 4.61
N ARG A 110 -0.01 -15.29 3.97
CA ARG A 110 0.18 -16.58 4.68
C ARG A 110 1.21 -16.44 5.80
N TYR A 111 2.22 -15.59 5.62
CA TYR A 111 3.23 -15.37 6.63
C TYR A 111 2.62 -14.68 7.85
N VAL A 112 1.92 -13.55 7.64
CA VAL A 112 1.19 -12.84 8.69
C VAL A 112 0.17 -13.75 9.38
N GLN A 113 -0.60 -14.54 8.64
CA GLN A 113 -1.56 -15.49 9.20
C GLN A 113 -0.91 -16.54 10.10
N LEU A 114 0.28 -17.04 9.76
CA LEU A 114 1.06 -17.92 10.64
C LEU A 114 1.49 -17.20 11.92
N LEU A 115 2.04 -15.98 11.81
CA LEU A 115 2.47 -15.20 12.99
C LEU A 115 1.30 -14.90 13.92
N LEU A 116 0.12 -14.63 13.36
CA LEU A 116 -1.12 -14.42 14.11
C LEU A 116 -1.51 -15.65 14.95
N THR A 117 -1.16 -16.88 14.55
CA THR A 117 -1.43 -18.05 15.39
C THR A 117 -0.62 -18.06 16.69
N ILE A 118 0.55 -17.41 16.71
CA ILE A 118 1.51 -17.43 17.82
C ILE A 118 1.25 -16.30 18.81
N THR A 119 0.87 -15.11 18.32
CA THR A 119 0.69 -13.93 19.17
C THR A 119 -0.43 -14.11 20.20
N ARG A 120 -0.37 -13.34 21.29
CA ARG A 120 -1.45 -13.21 22.27
C ARG A 120 -2.04 -11.78 22.29
N ALA A 121 -1.61 -10.93 21.38
CA ALA A 121 -2.12 -9.58 21.22
C ALA A 121 -3.65 -9.58 21.03
N ARG A 122 -4.29 -8.60 21.68
CA ARG A 122 -5.73 -8.37 21.60
C ARG A 122 -6.07 -7.18 20.71
N ASP A 123 -5.09 -6.30 20.51
CA ASP A 123 -5.19 -5.15 19.63
C ASP A 123 -4.53 -5.49 18.29
N LEU A 124 -5.31 -5.52 17.23
CA LEU A 124 -4.83 -5.75 15.87
C LEU A 124 -5.13 -4.53 15.00
N VAL A 125 -4.13 -4.08 14.26
CA VAL A 125 -4.23 -2.96 13.32
C VAL A 125 -3.91 -3.46 11.93
N VAL A 126 -4.80 -3.21 10.98
CA VAL A 126 -4.57 -3.43 9.55
C VAL A 126 -4.31 -2.07 8.91
N VAL A 127 -3.08 -1.85 8.48
CA VAL A 127 -2.71 -0.65 7.71
C VAL A 127 -2.96 -0.88 6.23
N ASP A 128 -3.14 0.21 5.49
CA ASP A 128 -3.46 0.17 4.06
C ASP A 128 -2.40 -0.59 3.22
N ASP A 129 -2.85 -1.51 2.37
CA ASP A 129 -2.09 -2.18 1.31
C ASP A 129 -2.84 -2.08 -0.04
N GLY A 130 -3.73 -1.08 -0.15
CA GLY A 130 -4.57 -0.83 -1.30
C GLY A 130 -5.72 -1.82 -1.39
N THR A 131 -5.78 -2.60 -2.48
CA THR A 131 -6.93 -3.46 -2.78
C THR A 131 -7.15 -4.58 -1.76
N ALA A 132 -6.09 -5.05 -1.09
CA ALA A 132 -6.21 -6.08 -0.05
C ALA A 132 -7.00 -5.55 1.16
N THR A 133 -6.79 -4.30 1.57
CA THR A 133 -7.48 -3.70 2.71
C THR A 133 -8.97 -3.53 2.44
N MET A 134 -9.35 -3.07 1.24
CA MET A 134 -10.76 -2.99 0.83
C MET A 134 -11.43 -4.37 0.78
N GLU A 135 -10.72 -5.38 0.27
CA GLU A 135 -11.24 -6.75 0.22
C GLU A 135 -11.47 -7.32 1.64
N PHE A 136 -10.56 -7.02 2.57
CA PHE A 136 -10.68 -7.42 3.97
C PHE A 136 -11.91 -6.79 4.64
N VAL A 137 -12.09 -5.47 4.50
CA VAL A 137 -13.24 -4.74 5.06
C VAL A 137 -14.56 -5.29 4.49
N ALA A 138 -14.63 -5.51 3.17
CA ALA A 138 -15.81 -6.08 2.54
C ALA A 138 -16.14 -7.50 3.04
N GLN A 139 -15.12 -8.34 3.25
CA GLN A 139 -15.32 -9.70 3.79
C GLN A 139 -15.76 -9.69 5.25
N LEU A 140 -15.25 -8.76 6.06
CA LEU A 140 -15.69 -8.58 7.44
C LEU A 140 -17.16 -8.13 7.51
N ALA A 141 -17.53 -7.11 6.73
CA ALA A 141 -18.90 -6.61 6.68
C ALA A 141 -19.93 -7.68 6.30
N ARG A 142 -19.54 -8.63 5.43
CA ARG A 142 -20.41 -9.73 4.97
C ARG A 142 -20.32 -10.99 5.84
N GLY A 143 -19.51 -11.00 6.90
CA GLY A 143 -19.26 -12.21 7.69
C GLY A 143 -18.64 -13.36 6.87
N GLU A 144 -17.92 -13.05 5.79
CA GLU A 144 -17.35 -14.02 4.86
C GLU A 144 -15.97 -14.54 5.31
N ARG A 145 -15.55 -15.70 4.76
CA ARG A 145 -14.22 -16.28 5.03
C ARG A 145 -13.11 -15.38 4.45
N LEU A 146 -12.09 -15.08 5.28
CA LEU A 146 -10.84 -14.38 4.89
C LEU A 146 -10.01 -15.18 3.88
N VAL A 147 -10.43 -15.11 2.62
CA VAL A 147 -9.76 -15.77 1.49
C VAL A 147 -9.56 -14.72 0.41
N ARG A 148 -8.31 -14.52 0.00
CA ARG A 148 -7.96 -13.61 -1.10
C ARG A 148 -8.73 -14.02 -2.36
N TRP A 149 -9.52 -13.13 -2.96
CA TRP A 149 -10.50 -13.48 -3.96
C TRP A 149 -9.88 -13.86 -5.30
N HIS A 150 -8.59 -13.54 -5.53
CA HIS A 150 -7.78 -14.14 -6.60
C HIS A 150 -7.72 -15.69 -6.54
N ARG A 151 -8.20 -16.31 -5.46
CA ARG A 151 -8.36 -17.77 -5.32
C ARG A 151 -9.82 -18.23 -5.38
N ARG A 152 -10.81 -17.34 -5.48
CA ARG A 152 -12.20 -17.72 -5.78
C ARG A 152 -12.32 -17.84 -7.31
N GLY A 153 -12.13 -19.06 -7.82
CA GLY A 153 -12.28 -19.38 -9.25
C GLY A 153 -11.41 -20.55 -9.73
N GLY A 154 -10.31 -20.86 -9.02
CA GLY A 154 -9.52 -22.07 -9.23
C GLY A 154 -9.85 -23.15 -8.19
N ARG A 155 -9.74 -24.43 -8.56
CA ARG A 155 -9.79 -25.53 -7.59
C ARG A 155 -8.72 -25.28 -6.50
N PRO A 156 -9.06 -25.37 -5.19
CA PRO A 156 -8.08 -25.19 -4.12
C PRO A 156 -6.89 -26.13 -4.33
N GLY A 157 -5.68 -25.58 -4.40
CA GLY A 157 -4.49 -26.42 -4.48
C GLY A 157 -4.29 -27.22 -3.18
N PRO A 158 -3.56 -28.34 -3.19
CA PRO A 158 -3.31 -29.14 -1.99
C PRO A 158 -2.69 -28.33 -0.83
N ARG A 159 -1.89 -27.31 -1.15
CA ARG A 159 -1.32 -26.38 -0.16
C ARG A 159 -2.35 -25.44 0.47
N ASP A 160 -3.44 -25.10 -0.22
CA ASP A 160 -4.50 -24.25 0.34
C ASP A 160 -5.36 -25.02 1.34
N VAL A 161 -5.64 -26.30 1.07
CA VAL A 161 -6.37 -27.18 1.99
C VAL A 161 -5.58 -27.38 3.28
N LEU A 162 -4.28 -27.66 3.19
CA LEU A 162 -3.40 -27.81 4.35
C LEU A 162 -3.29 -26.51 5.19
N PHE A 163 -3.43 -25.35 4.55
CA PHE A 163 -3.32 -24.05 5.21
C PHE A 163 -4.65 -23.54 5.78
N ALA A 164 -5.78 -24.19 5.46
CA ALA A 164 -7.11 -23.75 5.87
C ALA A 164 -7.28 -23.56 7.40
N PRO A 165 -6.74 -24.42 8.29
CA PRO A 165 -6.84 -24.20 9.73
C PRO A 165 -6.13 -22.93 10.20
N VAL A 166 -5.00 -22.59 9.57
CA VAL A 166 -4.23 -21.37 9.88
C VAL A 166 -5.02 -20.14 9.46
N SER A 167 -5.56 -20.12 8.24
CA SER A 167 -6.41 -19.04 7.76
C SER A 167 -7.66 -18.86 8.62
N ALA A 168 -8.30 -19.96 9.05
CA ALA A 168 -9.46 -19.91 9.94
C ALA A 168 -9.11 -19.33 11.32
N SER A 169 -7.96 -19.72 11.89
CA SER A 169 -7.48 -19.18 13.17
C SER A 169 -7.14 -17.69 13.07
N ALA A 170 -6.46 -17.27 12.00
CA ALA A 170 -6.16 -15.87 11.72
C ALA A 170 -7.45 -15.04 11.58
N ARG A 171 -8.45 -15.56 10.86
CA ARG A 171 -9.78 -14.94 10.75
C ARG A 171 -10.41 -14.72 12.12
N ARG A 172 -10.50 -15.76 12.95
CA ARG A 172 -11.09 -15.63 14.30
C ARG A 172 -10.41 -14.55 15.14
N ARG A 173 -9.13 -14.28 14.89
CA ARG A 173 -8.36 -13.24 15.58
C ARG A 173 -8.62 -11.85 15.00
N LEU A 174 -8.78 -11.75 13.69
CA LEU A 174 -9.10 -10.51 12.96
C LEU A 174 -10.59 -10.15 12.96
N THR A 175 -11.45 -10.96 13.58
CA THR A 175 -12.84 -10.62 13.86
C THR A 175 -12.93 -9.98 15.24
N PRO A 176 -13.50 -8.77 15.37
CA PRO A 176 -13.64 -8.10 16.66
C PRO A 176 -14.59 -8.87 17.59
N GLY A 177 -14.46 -8.62 18.89
CA GLY A 177 -15.33 -9.18 19.93
C GLY A 177 -14.98 -8.63 21.30
N ASP A 178 -15.66 -9.06 22.36
CA ASP A 178 -15.58 -8.45 23.71
C ASP A 178 -14.17 -8.28 24.29
N ARG A 179 -13.20 -9.06 23.81
CA ARG A 179 -11.81 -9.06 24.29
C ARG A 179 -10.79 -8.74 23.19
N ARG A 180 -11.22 -8.29 22.01
CA ARG A 180 -10.36 -8.02 20.85
C ARG A 180 -10.82 -6.79 20.09
N SER A 181 -9.89 -5.86 19.90
CA SER A 181 -10.07 -4.68 19.08
C SER A 181 -9.41 -4.89 17.73
N VAL A 182 -10.09 -4.46 16.67
CA VAL A 182 -9.55 -4.45 15.31
C VAL A 182 -9.67 -3.04 14.79
N GLU A 183 -8.53 -2.45 14.42
CA GLU A 183 -8.44 -1.16 13.76
C GLU A 183 -8.10 -1.37 12.29
N VAL A 184 -8.74 -0.62 11.40
CA VAL A 184 -8.34 -0.46 10.01
C VAL A 184 -7.87 0.98 9.82
N PHE A 185 -6.58 1.14 9.56
CA PHE A 185 -5.94 2.43 9.29
C PHE A 185 -5.73 2.57 7.77
N SER A 186 -6.59 3.32 7.10
CA SER A 186 -6.64 3.36 5.63
C SER A 186 -6.94 4.74 5.07
N SER A 187 -6.38 4.99 3.89
CA SER A 187 -6.65 6.17 3.07
C SER A 187 -7.81 5.95 2.08
N MET A 188 -8.24 4.70 1.92
CA MET A 188 -9.32 4.33 1.02
C MET A 188 -10.67 4.71 1.65
N PRO A 189 -11.64 5.16 0.83
CA PRO A 189 -12.97 5.45 1.32
C PRO A 189 -13.66 4.15 1.77
N ILE A 190 -14.02 4.08 3.06
CA ILE A 190 -14.80 2.99 3.63
C ILE A 190 -16.14 3.56 4.10
N GLU A 191 -17.21 3.23 3.39
CA GLU A 191 -18.54 3.81 3.61
C GLU A 191 -19.19 3.37 4.93
N SER A 192 -18.92 2.14 5.37
CA SER A 192 -19.47 1.61 6.62
C SER A 192 -18.43 0.75 7.36
N ALA A 193 -18.25 1.06 8.64
CA ALA A 193 -17.42 0.25 9.51
C ALA A 193 -18.14 -1.07 9.85
N PRO A 194 -17.50 -2.23 9.66
CA PRO A 194 -18.04 -3.48 10.18
C PRO A 194 -18.19 -3.41 11.70
N ASP A 195 -19.20 -4.08 12.26
CA ASP A 195 -19.47 -4.06 13.70
C ASP A 195 -18.23 -4.41 14.53
N GLY A 196 -17.89 -3.54 15.49
CA GLY A 196 -16.74 -3.70 16.37
C GLY A 196 -15.37 -3.40 15.76
N VAL A 197 -15.30 -2.98 14.48
CA VAL A 197 -14.07 -2.52 13.83
C VAL A 197 -13.96 -1.00 13.95
N THR A 198 -12.83 -0.50 14.44
CA THR A 198 -12.51 0.93 14.41
C THR A 198 -11.89 1.27 13.06
N ILE A 199 -12.41 2.29 12.38
CA ILE A 199 -11.81 2.81 11.15
C ILE A 199 -11.13 4.14 11.49
N THR A 200 -9.83 4.20 11.22
CA THR A 200 -9.03 5.41 11.36
C THR A 200 -8.56 5.85 9.99
N ALA A 201 -8.82 7.11 9.63
CA ALA A 201 -8.38 7.64 8.35
C ALA A 201 -6.87 7.89 8.36
N ASN A 202 -6.17 7.34 7.36
CA ASN A 202 -4.81 7.76 7.06
C ASN A 202 -4.86 9.01 6.19
N ASP A 203 -4.55 10.15 6.79
CA ASP A 203 -4.57 11.44 6.10
C ASP A 203 -3.22 11.81 5.48
N PHE A 204 -2.16 11.02 5.64
CA PHE A 204 -0.78 11.33 5.23
C PHE A 204 -0.13 12.51 5.99
N SER A 205 -0.54 12.75 7.24
CA SER A 205 0.03 13.80 8.11
C SER A 205 1.53 13.64 8.34
N TRP A 206 2.04 12.43 8.54
CA TRP A 206 3.49 12.21 8.72
C TRP A 206 4.26 12.60 7.47
N THR A 207 3.83 12.13 6.29
CA THR A 207 4.45 12.47 5.01
C THR A 207 4.53 13.98 4.83
N ARG A 208 3.44 14.70 5.12
CA ARG A 208 3.39 16.16 4.99
C ARG A 208 4.33 16.85 5.97
N ALA A 209 4.31 16.43 7.23
CA ALA A 209 5.14 17.00 8.29
C ALA A 209 6.64 16.77 8.02
N ARG A 210 7.00 15.56 7.56
CA ARG A 210 8.38 15.14 7.39
C ARG A 210 9.09 15.76 6.18
N PHE A 211 8.36 15.96 5.08
CA PHE A 211 8.96 16.37 3.81
C PHE A 211 8.63 17.82 3.39
N GLY A 212 7.72 18.50 4.08
CA GLY A 212 7.31 19.86 3.71
C GLY A 212 6.64 19.91 2.33
N PRO A 213 6.29 21.09 1.79
CA PRO A 213 5.69 21.20 0.46
C PRO A 213 6.73 20.99 -0.66
N PRO A 214 6.37 20.32 -1.77
CA PRO A 214 7.27 20.13 -2.90
C PRO A 214 7.45 21.42 -3.71
N ARG A 215 8.55 21.49 -4.47
CA ARG A 215 8.69 22.46 -5.56
C ARG A 215 7.74 22.11 -6.70
N ILE A 216 6.84 23.04 -7.05
CA ILE A 216 5.83 22.84 -8.10
C ILE A 216 6.32 23.39 -9.44
N THR A 217 6.18 22.63 -10.52
CA THR A 217 6.48 23.04 -11.90
C THR A 217 5.20 23.39 -12.67
N LYS A 218 5.31 24.12 -13.79
CA LYS A 218 4.14 24.67 -14.51
C LYS A 218 3.27 23.62 -15.21
N GLY A 219 3.87 22.52 -15.65
CA GLY A 219 3.26 21.48 -16.49
C GLY A 219 2.59 20.36 -15.72
N ALA A 220 2.50 19.20 -16.36
CA ALA A 220 1.95 17.97 -15.79
C ALA A 220 3.00 16.86 -15.63
N ASP A 221 2.73 15.92 -14.75
CA ASP A 221 3.40 14.63 -14.72
C ASP A 221 2.40 13.50 -14.95
N LEU A 222 2.82 12.47 -15.67
CA LEU A 222 2.02 11.28 -15.92
C LEU A 222 2.43 10.17 -14.95
N VAL A 223 1.46 9.45 -14.41
CA VAL A 223 1.67 8.30 -13.53
C VAL A 223 1.23 7.04 -14.26
N GLY A 224 2.19 6.15 -14.46
CA GLY A 224 2.00 4.91 -15.18
C GLY A 224 1.22 3.85 -14.41
N THR A 225 0.87 2.78 -15.12
CA THR A 225 0.14 1.64 -14.58
C THR A 225 0.64 0.32 -15.18
N SER A 226 0.39 -0.79 -14.48
CA SER A 226 0.76 -2.13 -14.96
C SER A 226 -0.30 -2.81 -15.82
N LEU A 227 -1.32 -2.09 -16.29
CA LEU A 227 -2.46 -2.70 -17.01
C LEU A 227 -2.01 -3.42 -18.29
N VAL A 228 -1.03 -2.86 -19.00
CA VAL A 228 -0.42 -3.48 -20.19
C VAL A 228 0.30 -4.78 -19.82
N GLU A 229 1.10 -4.78 -18.75
CA GLU A 229 1.83 -5.97 -18.30
C GLU A 229 0.92 -7.07 -17.77
N THR A 230 -0.26 -6.71 -17.28
CA THR A 230 -1.31 -7.67 -16.90
C THR A 230 -2.17 -8.12 -18.09
N GLY A 231 -1.89 -7.62 -19.30
CA GLY A 231 -2.65 -7.93 -20.51
C GLY A 231 -4.06 -7.35 -20.54
N VAL A 232 -4.40 -6.41 -19.65
CA VAL A 232 -5.74 -5.81 -19.58
C VAL A 232 -5.93 -4.76 -20.67
N VAL A 233 -4.87 -4.00 -20.96
CA VAL A 233 -4.90 -2.89 -21.93
C VAL A 233 -3.92 -3.18 -23.06
N ASP A 234 -4.34 -2.88 -24.29
CA ASP A 234 -3.51 -2.96 -25.48
C ASP A 234 -2.29 -2.00 -25.40
N PRO A 235 -1.06 -2.48 -25.67
CA PRO A 235 0.15 -1.68 -25.52
C PRO A 235 0.24 -0.49 -26.49
N ASP A 236 -0.29 -0.61 -27.70
CA ASP A 236 -0.19 0.43 -28.72
C ASP A 236 -1.21 1.53 -28.44
N ARG A 237 -2.45 1.16 -28.07
CA ARG A 237 -3.46 2.09 -27.57
C ARG A 237 -2.97 2.86 -26.35
N TYR A 238 -2.31 2.19 -25.41
CA TYR A 238 -1.73 2.84 -24.24
C TYR A 238 -0.65 3.87 -24.61
N LEU A 239 0.23 3.54 -25.56
CA LEU A 239 1.28 4.46 -26.01
C LEU A 239 0.68 5.72 -26.67
N ASP A 240 -0.33 5.55 -27.53
CA ASP A 240 -1.01 6.67 -28.19
C ASP A 240 -1.73 7.56 -27.18
N ALA A 241 -2.38 6.97 -26.17
CA ALA A 241 -2.99 7.69 -25.07
C ALA A 241 -1.98 8.53 -24.28
N VAL A 242 -0.83 7.95 -23.91
CA VAL A 242 0.23 8.68 -23.20
C VAL A 242 0.74 9.84 -24.07
N ARG A 243 0.93 9.63 -25.37
CA ARG A 243 1.34 10.69 -26.31
C ARG A 243 0.32 11.83 -26.35
N ALA A 244 -0.96 11.50 -26.48
CA ALA A 244 -2.04 12.48 -26.54
C ALA A 244 -2.14 13.29 -25.23
N LEU A 245 -2.09 12.62 -24.08
CA LEU A 245 -2.11 13.26 -22.76
C LEU A 245 -0.89 14.16 -22.54
N ALA A 246 0.29 13.71 -22.94
CA ALA A 246 1.51 14.50 -22.84
C ALA A 246 1.44 15.80 -23.63
N GLY A 247 0.96 15.74 -24.88
CA GLY A 247 0.77 16.91 -25.73
C GLY A 247 -0.29 17.87 -25.18
N THR A 248 -1.44 17.33 -24.77
CA THR A 248 -2.60 18.13 -24.31
C THR A 248 -2.33 18.88 -23.00
N HIS A 249 -1.60 18.25 -22.08
CA HIS A 249 -1.38 18.79 -20.74
C HIS A 249 0.03 19.32 -20.50
N GLY A 250 0.90 19.29 -21.52
CA GLY A 250 2.30 19.66 -21.39
C GLY A 250 3.00 18.82 -20.34
N ALA A 251 2.79 17.50 -20.39
CA ALA A 251 3.47 16.60 -19.46
C ALA A 251 4.95 16.48 -19.84
N THR A 252 5.84 16.53 -18.85
CA THR A 252 7.29 16.47 -19.10
C THR A 252 7.91 15.17 -18.58
N ARG A 253 7.25 14.51 -17.63
CA ARG A 253 7.76 13.31 -16.97
C ARG A 253 6.70 12.22 -16.88
N TYR A 254 7.18 10.98 -16.90
CA TYR A 254 6.37 9.79 -16.71
C TYR A 254 6.93 8.99 -15.53
N PHE A 255 6.18 8.94 -14.43
CA PHE A 255 6.50 8.11 -13.27
C PHE A 255 6.06 6.68 -13.54
N ALA A 256 7.04 5.84 -13.87
CA ALA A 256 6.83 4.44 -14.19
C ALA A 256 6.38 3.65 -12.96
N HIS A 257 5.34 2.84 -13.14
CA HIS A 257 4.96 1.83 -12.18
C HIS A 257 6.01 0.70 -12.16
N ARG A 258 6.32 0.19 -10.97
CA ARG A 258 7.41 -0.79 -10.74
C ARG A 258 7.36 -2.08 -11.56
N ARG A 259 6.19 -2.44 -12.07
CA ARG A 259 5.97 -3.64 -12.89
C ARG A 259 6.13 -3.37 -14.38
N GLU A 260 6.28 -2.12 -14.80
CA GLU A 260 6.36 -1.80 -16.23
C GLU A 260 7.66 -2.31 -16.85
N SER A 261 7.54 -2.92 -18.03
CA SER A 261 8.68 -3.52 -18.71
C SER A 261 9.65 -2.45 -19.23
N ALA A 262 10.94 -2.79 -19.29
CA ALA A 262 11.95 -1.88 -19.85
C ALA A 262 11.66 -1.53 -21.32
N ASP A 263 11.20 -2.50 -22.10
CA ASP A 263 10.89 -2.31 -23.52
C ASP A 263 9.73 -1.33 -23.72
N LYS A 264 8.66 -1.47 -22.93
CA LYS A 264 7.52 -0.53 -22.97
C LYS A 264 7.96 0.87 -22.61
N LEU A 265 8.74 1.02 -21.55
CA LEU A 265 9.25 2.31 -21.09
C LEU A 265 10.20 2.96 -22.11
N HIS A 266 11.02 2.16 -22.79
CA HIS A 266 11.87 2.66 -23.88
C HIS A 266 11.04 3.15 -25.06
N ARG A 267 10.02 2.38 -25.48
CA ARG A 267 9.06 2.79 -26.53
C ARG A 267 8.31 4.07 -26.15
N LEU A 268 7.89 4.20 -24.89
CA LEU A 268 7.24 5.40 -24.35
C LEU A 268 8.17 6.62 -24.43
N ALA A 269 9.41 6.49 -23.95
CA ALA A 269 10.41 7.56 -24.00
C ALA A 269 10.64 8.02 -25.45
N ALA A 270 10.88 7.08 -26.37
CA ALA A 270 11.13 7.37 -27.78
C ALA A 270 9.90 7.98 -28.48
N GLY A 271 8.69 7.52 -28.15
CA GLY A 271 7.45 7.93 -28.80
C GLY A 271 6.83 9.23 -28.28
N THR A 272 7.30 9.73 -27.13
CA THR A 272 6.69 10.90 -26.45
C THR A 272 7.68 11.98 -26.05
N GLY A 273 8.98 11.65 -25.93
CA GLY A 273 10.00 12.56 -25.41
C GLY A 273 9.93 12.79 -23.89
N LEU A 274 9.06 12.08 -23.17
CA LEU A 274 8.93 12.18 -21.72
C LEU A 274 10.18 11.65 -21.01
N GLU A 275 10.59 12.33 -19.94
CA GLU A 275 11.56 11.80 -19.00
C GLU A 275 10.92 10.65 -18.21
N ILE A 276 11.42 9.43 -18.42
CA ILE A 276 10.97 8.25 -17.66
C ILE A 276 11.63 8.26 -16.28
N VAL A 277 10.82 8.47 -15.25
CA VAL A 277 11.24 8.41 -13.85
C VAL A 277 10.86 7.04 -13.28
N ARG A 278 11.83 6.35 -12.68
CA ARG A 278 11.59 5.12 -11.90
C ARG A 278 11.76 5.41 -10.40
N PRO A 279 10.66 5.63 -9.66
CA PRO A 279 10.72 5.93 -8.22
C PRO A 279 11.49 4.89 -7.40
N ASP A 280 12.40 5.35 -6.52
CA ASP A 280 13.07 4.51 -5.53
C ASP A 280 12.29 4.42 -4.19
N LEU A 281 11.19 5.16 -4.08
CA LEU A 281 10.27 5.22 -2.93
C LEU A 281 8.81 5.24 -3.42
N PRO A 282 7.83 5.03 -2.51
CA PRO A 282 6.42 5.26 -2.83
C PRO A 282 6.18 6.65 -3.43
N LEU A 283 5.24 6.72 -4.38
CA LEU A 283 5.01 7.92 -5.19
C LEU A 283 4.57 9.11 -4.34
N GLU A 284 3.89 8.87 -3.23
CA GLU A 284 3.50 9.87 -2.24
C GLU A 284 4.72 10.62 -1.68
N LEU A 285 5.79 9.88 -1.36
CA LEU A 285 7.04 10.47 -0.87
C LEU A 285 7.81 11.19 -1.98
N ILE A 286 7.86 10.61 -3.18
CA ILE A 286 8.52 11.25 -4.34
C ILE A 286 7.81 12.55 -4.71
N ALA A 287 6.48 12.54 -4.78
CA ALA A 287 5.68 13.70 -5.09
C ALA A 287 5.85 14.79 -4.02
N ARG A 288 5.94 14.40 -2.74
CA ARG A 288 6.15 15.36 -1.63
C ARG A 288 7.57 15.94 -1.59
N ARG A 289 8.59 15.15 -1.92
CA ARG A 289 9.98 15.64 -2.06
C ARG A 289 10.13 16.55 -3.27
N GLY A 290 9.39 16.26 -4.33
CA GLY A 290 9.39 17.01 -5.57
C GLY A 290 10.74 16.94 -6.33
N PRO A 291 10.87 17.71 -7.41
CA PRO A 291 9.83 18.56 -8.00
C PRO A 291 8.62 17.77 -8.50
N ILE A 292 7.43 18.38 -8.50
CA ILE A 292 6.19 17.79 -9.02
C ILE A 292 5.46 18.78 -9.92
N GLY A 293 4.80 18.29 -10.96
CA GLY A 293 3.93 19.09 -11.83
C GLY A 293 2.75 19.66 -11.04
N ARG A 294 2.28 20.83 -11.45
CA ARG A 294 1.03 21.42 -10.93
C ARG A 294 -0.18 20.52 -11.16
N THR A 295 -0.10 19.63 -12.15
CA THR A 295 -1.10 18.60 -12.42
C THR A 295 -0.45 17.22 -12.46
N ILE A 296 -1.04 16.24 -11.79
CA ILE A 296 -0.67 14.83 -11.88
C ILE A 296 -1.80 14.11 -12.60
N LEU A 297 -1.47 13.50 -13.74
CA LEU A 297 -2.38 12.70 -14.55
C LEU A 297 -2.10 11.23 -14.25
N SER A 298 -3.04 10.54 -13.62
CA SER A 298 -2.86 9.14 -13.25
C SER A 298 -3.86 8.27 -13.97
N PHE A 299 -3.37 7.22 -14.63
CA PHE A 299 -4.23 6.09 -14.99
C PHE A 299 -4.80 5.42 -13.72
N PRO A 300 -5.88 4.62 -13.83
CA PRO A 300 -6.55 4.07 -12.65
C PRO A 300 -5.59 3.22 -11.82
N SER A 301 -5.36 3.66 -10.59
CA SER A 301 -4.41 3.10 -9.63
C SER A 301 -4.78 3.59 -8.23
N THR A 302 -4.41 2.87 -7.18
CA THR A 302 -4.71 3.28 -5.80
C THR A 302 -4.12 4.64 -5.43
N VAL A 303 -3.09 5.09 -6.15
CA VAL A 303 -2.44 6.39 -5.93
C VAL A 303 -3.36 7.59 -6.13
N VAL A 304 -4.49 7.42 -6.83
CA VAL A 304 -5.49 8.48 -7.00
C VAL A 304 -6.19 8.83 -5.68
N HIS A 305 -6.16 7.94 -4.69
CA HIS A 305 -6.71 8.18 -3.36
C HIS A 305 -5.65 8.70 -2.38
N THR A 306 -4.38 8.33 -2.57
CA THR A 306 -3.30 8.68 -1.64
C THR A 306 -2.62 10.01 -2.00
N LEU A 307 -2.38 10.28 -3.28
CA LEU A 307 -1.70 11.50 -3.72
C LEU A 307 -2.44 12.79 -3.33
N PRO A 308 -3.78 12.90 -3.45
CA PRO A 308 -4.48 14.09 -2.99
C PRO A 308 -4.26 14.38 -1.50
N LEU A 309 -4.17 13.33 -0.67
CA LEU A 309 -3.94 13.43 0.78
C LEU A 309 -2.49 13.84 1.09
N ALA A 310 -1.52 13.17 0.45
CA ALA A 310 -0.10 13.49 0.60
C ALA A 310 0.24 14.91 0.12
N LEU A 311 -0.45 15.40 -0.92
CA LEU A 311 -0.24 16.72 -1.51
C LEU A 311 -1.22 17.78 -1.01
N ALA A 312 -2.01 17.47 0.02
CA ALA A 312 -2.94 18.43 0.61
C ALA A 312 -2.22 19.74 1.01
N GLY A 313 -2.87 20.87 0.73
CA GLY A 313 -2.35 22.21 0.99
C GLY A 313 -1.29 22.73 0.01
N THR A 314 -0.93 21.99 -1.05
CA THR A 314 0.09 22.42 -2.02
C THR A 314 -0.45 23.10 -3.27
N GLY A 315 -1.75 22.92 -3.58
CA GLY A 315 -2.36 23.38 -4.83
C GLY A 315 -2.08 22.48 -6.05
N VAL A 316 -1.37 21.37 -5.88
CA VAL A 316 -1.22 20.34 -6.93
C VAL A 316 -2.57 19.66 -7.14
N ARG A 317 -2.97 19.49 -8.41
CA ARG A 317 -4.21 18.82 -8.81
C ARG A 317 -3.92 17.42 -9.29
N VAL A 318 -4.69 16.44 -8.82
CA VAL A 318 -4.67 15.08 -9.35
C VAL A 318 -5.88 14.90 -10.26
N ALA A 319 -5.70 14.29 -11.43
CA ALA A 319 -6.76 13.95 -12.34
C ALA A 319 -6.60 12.50 -12.80
N VAL A 320 -7.73 11.81 -12.94
CA VAL A 320 -7.75 10.40 -13.33
C VAL A 320 -7.94 10.34 -14.84
N CYS A 321 -7.02 9.63 -15.50
CA CYS A 321 -7.12 9.30 -16.91
C CYS A 321 -7.98 8.06 -17.07
N ASP A 322 -9.11 8.19 -17.77
CA ASP A 322 -9.97 7.04 -18.02
C ASP A 322 -9.33 6.09 -19.03
N ILE A 323 -9.65 4.80 -18.88
CA ILE A 323 -9.33 3.79 -19.88
C ILE A 323 -10.55 3.64 -20.76
N ASP A 324 -10.41 3.93 -22.05
CA ASP A 324 -11.46 3.66 -23.03
C ASP A 324 -11.72 2.14 -23.08
N PRO A 325 -12.98 1.68 -22.97
CA PRO A 325 -13.33 0.28 -23.13
C PRO A 325 -12.75 -0.38 -24.40
N ALA A 326 -12.57 0.38 -25.49
CA ALA A 326 -11.98 -0.09 -26.75
C ALA A 326 -10.49 -0.44 -26.64
N TRP A 327 -9.80 -0.04 -25.56
CA TRP A 327 -8.41 -0.43 -25.32
C TRP A 327 -8.30 -1.78 -24.60
N LEU A 328 -9.41 -2.29 -24.07
CA LEU A 328 -9.41 -3.55 -23.33
C LEU A 328 -9.17 -4.71 -24.28
N THR A 329 -8.22 -5.56 -23.92
CA THR A 329 -7.96 -6.78 -24.70
C THR A 329 -9.02 -7.85 -24.40
N GLU A 330 -9.09 -8.90 -25.22
CA GLU A 330 -9.94 -10.07 -24.96
C GLU A 330 -9.62 -10.78 -23.63
N ASN A 331 -8.41 -10.56 -23.09
CA ASN A 331 -7.98 -11.12 -21.80
C ASN A 331 -8.42 -10.28 -20.60
N ALA A 332 -9.03 -9.11 -20.82
CA ALA A 332 -9.53 -8.26 -19.76
C ALA A 332 -10.71 -8.93 -19.05
N SER A 333 -10.42 -9.62 -17.95
CA SER A 333 -11.46 -10.22 -17.13
C SER A 333 -12.50 -9.16 -16.68
N PRO A 334 -13.78 -9.54 -16.46
CA PRO A 334 -14.81 -8.64 -15.90
C PRO A 334 -14.37 -7.98 -14.58
N ARG A 335 -13.47 -8.63 -13.85
CA ARG A 335 -12.80 -8.12 -12.63
C ARG A 335 -11.94 -6.89 -12.89
N ALA A 336 -11.19 -6.88 -14.00
CA ALA A 336 -10.36 -5.74 -14.36
C ALA A 336 -11.25 -4.53 -14.66
N GLN A 337 -12.34 -4.73 -15.39
CA GLN A 337 -13.34 -3.69 -15.66
C GLN A 337 -13.97 -3.13 -14.36
N GLY A 338 -14.40 -4.01 -13.45
CA GLY A 338 -14.96 -3.57 -12.15
C GLY A 338 -13.96 -2.83 -11.25
N PHE A 339 -12.67 -3.17 -11.32
CA PHE A 339 -11.62 -2.43 -10.62
C PHE A 339 -11.41 -1.03 -11.23
N LEU A 340 -11.33 -0.95 -12.57
CA LEU A 340 -11.17 0.33 -13.27
C LEU A 340 -12.33 1.28 -12.97
N SER A 341 -13.57 0.79 -13.08
CA SER A 341 -14.76 1.59 -12.79
C SER A 341 -14.87 1.97 -11.31
N GLY A 342 -14.54 1.04 -10.40
CA GLY A 342 -14.57 1.29 -8.96
C GLY A 342 -13.55 2.32 -8.49
N VAL A 343 -12.30 2.23 -8.93
CA VAL A 343 -11.23 3.19 -8.56
C VAL A 343 -11.54 4.57 -9.14
N THR A 344 -11.90 4.64 -10.42
CA THR A 344 -12.22 5.92 -11.06
C THR A 344 -13.47 6.57 -10.44
N GLY A 345 -14.53 5.81 -10.18
CA GLY A 345 -15.77 6.33 -9.57
C GLY A 345 -15.54 6.85 -8.15
N THR A 346 -14.98 6.02 -7.27
CA THR A 346 -14.75 6.41 -5.87
C THR A 346 -13.79 7.59 -5.74
N ALA A 347 -12.75 7.68 -6.58
CA ALA A 347 -11.82 8.80 -6.53
C ALA A 347 -12.47 10.11 -6.96
N ARG A 348 -13.35 10.08 -7.98
CA ARG A 348 -14.16 11.24 -8.38
C ARG A 348 -15.10 11.70 -7.29
N ASP A 349 -15.80 10.77 -6.64
CA ASP A 349 -16.81 11.11 -5.65
C ASP A 349 -16.18 11.68 -4.37
N VAL A 350 -15.08 11.08 -3.92
CA VAL A 350 -14.45 11.41 -2.63
C VAL A 350 -13.55 12.63 -2.73
N HIS A 351 -12.75 12.75 -3.80
CA HIS A 351 -11.76 13.82 -3.95
C HIS A 351 -12.15 14.86 -5.02
N ARG A 352 -13.33 14.75 -5.64
CA ARG A 352 -13.79 15.61 -6.75
C ARG A 352 -12.77 15.70 -7.89
N LEU A 353 -12.07 14.59 -8.17
CA LEU A 353 -11.06 14.56 -9.22
C LEU A 353 -11.71 14.76 -10.58
N SER A 354 -11.06 15.54 -11.44
CA SER A 354 -11.47 15.66 -12.84
C SER A 354 -11.12 14.38 -13.60
N ALA A 355 -12.03 13.96 -14.47
CA ALA A 355 -11.80 12.92 -15.46
C ALA A 355 -11.18 13.52 -16.71
N VAL A 356 -10.17 12.84 -17.27
CA VAL A 356 -9.61 13.19 -18.57
C VAL A 356 -9.66 11.95 -19.44
N SER A 357 -10.33 12.04 -20.59
CA SER A 357 -10.25 11.01 -21.62
C SER A 357 -9.04 11.25 -22.50
N ALA A 358 -8.19 10.23 -22.66
CA ALA A 358 -7.30 10.20 -23.81
C ALA A 358 -8.17 9.79 -25.01
N ILE A 359 -8.17 10.61 -26.06
CA ILE A 359 -8.98 10.45 -27.27
C ILE A 359 -8.72 9.09 -27.93
#